data_AF-A0A1H7SXB8-F1
#
_entry.id   AF-A0A1H7SXB8-F1
#
_cell.length_a   1.000
_cell.length_b   1.000
_cell.length_c   1.000
_cell.angle_alpha   90.00
_cell.angle_beta   90.00
_cell.angle_gamma   90.00
#
_symmetry.space_group_name_H-M   'P 1'
#
loop_
_entity.id
_entity.type
_entity.pdbx_description
1 polymer ?
#
loop_
_entity_poly.entity_id
_entity_poly.type
_entity_poly.pdbx_seq_one_letter_code
_entity_poly.pdbx_strand_id
1 'polypeptide(L)'
;MTGPFDDMFGNTPFDLNHDGHIDGGEWAFINDALFADDSSSSTSEDDEIDDELEMAGLSRDDLEMMDQEERREALEDAGFDADDFEDEF
;
A
#
# COMPACT_ATOMS: atom_id res chain seq x y z
N MET A 1 1.11 12.62 -32.77
CA MET A 1 1.80 13.22 -31.61
C MET A 1 2.11 12.04 -30.72
N THR A 2 3.38 11.78 -30.43
CA THR A 2 3.77 10.70 -29.51
C THR A 2 3.36 11.08 -28.09
N GLY A 3 2.58 10.23 -27.45
CA GLY A 3 2.16 10.37 -26.06
C GLY A 3 3.33 10.10 -25.10
N PRO A 4 3.23 10.56 -23.84
CA PRO A 4 4.31 10.43 -22.85
C PRO A 4 4.62 8.97 -22.48
N PHE A 5 3.72 8.04 -22.78
CA PHE A 5 3.85 6.61 -22.45
C PHE A 5 4.25 5.74 -23.64
N ASP A 6 4.21 6.28 -24.87
CA ASP A 6 4.54 5.55 -26.10
C ASP A 6 6.02 5.11 -26.11
N ASP A 7 6.92 5.96 -25.62
CA ASP A 7 8.34 5.62 -25.51
C ASP A 7 8.60 4.49 -24.51
N MET A 8 7.75 4.32 -23.49
CA MET A 8 7.90 3.31 -22.45
C MET A 8 7.20 2.00 -22.79
N PHE A 9 5.98 2.08 -23.33
CA PHE A 9 5.09 0.93 -23.51
C PHE A 9 4.74 0.66 -24.98
N GLY A 10 4.96 1.59 -25.91
CA GLY A 10 4.63 1.44 -27.33
C GLY A 10 5.48 0.42 -28.10
N ASN A 11 6.45 -0.23 -27.47
CA ASN A 11 7.16 -1.39 -28.05
C ASN A 11 7.06 -2.63 -27.16
N THR A 12 6.03 -2.68 -26.31
CA THR A 12 5.84 -3.75 -25.32
C THR A 12 4.58 -4.56 -25.64
N PRO A 13 4.34 -5.69 -24.96
CA PRO A 13 3.10 -6.46 -25.11
C PRO A 13 1.83 -5.69 -24.72
N PHE A 14 1.96 -4.49 -24.13
CA PHE A 14 0.84 -3.63 -23.77
C PHE A 14 0.33 -2.79 -24.94
N ASP A 15 1.12 -2.60 -26.00
CA ASP A 15 0.66 -2.08 -27.28
C ASP A 15 -0.05 -3.24 -28.03
N LEU A 16 -1.36 -3.31 -27.89
CA LEU A 16 -2.18 -4.44 -28.35
C LEU A 16 -2.34 -4.42 -29.87
N ASN A 17 -2.29 -3.22 -30.46
CA ASN A 17 -2.47 -3.03 -31.90
C ASN A 17 -1.13 -2.89 -32.66
N HIS A 18 -0.01 -2.82 -31.93
CA HIS A 18 1.36 -2.69 -32.44
C HIS A 18 1.59 -1.42 -33.28
N ASP A 19 0.89 -0.33 -32.97
CA ASP A 19 1.01 0.93 -33.70
C ASP A 19 2.10 1.86 -33.14
N GLY A 20 2.76 1.48 -32.05
CA GLY A 20 3.80 2.27 -31.41
C GLY A 20 3.27 3.30 -30.42
N HIS A 21 1.96 3.35 -30.20
CA HIS A 21 1.29 4.33 -29.37
C HIS A 21 0.47 3.65 -28.28
N ILE A 22 0.28 4.32 -27.14
CA ILE A 22 -0.61 3.85 -26.07
C ILE A 22 -1.90 4.64 -26.11
N ASP A 23 -2.96 4.01 -26.59
CA ASP A 23 -4.31 4.56 -26.56
C ASP A 23 -4.93 4.45 -25.16
N GLY A 24 -6.03 5.17 -24.92
CA GLY A 24 -6.71 5.15 -23.63
C GLY A 24 -7.18 3.75 -23.17
N GLY A 25 -7.49 2.86 -24.12
CA GLY A 25 -7.83 1.47 -23.80
C GLY A 25 -6.61 0.64 -23.36
N GLU A 26 -5.47 0.84 -23.99
CA GLU A 26 -4.20 0.18 -23.65
C GLU A 26 -3.64 0.74 -22.35
N TRP A 27 -3.76 2.05 -22.12
CA TRP A 27 -3.43 2.68 -20.85
C TRP A 27 -4.28 2.12 -19.70
N ALA A 28 -5.59 1.91 -19.91
CA ALA A 28 -6.44 1.30 -18.89
C ALA A 28 -5.98 -0.13 -18.54
N PHE A 29 -5.54 -0.90 -19.54
CA PHE A 29 -4.99 -2.25 -19.32
C PHE A 29 -3.62 -2.22 -18.62
N ILE A 30 -2.75 -1.27 -18.96
CA ILE A 30 -1.49 -1.02 -18.25
C ILE A 30 -1.79 -0.63 -16.79
N ASN A 31 -2.73 0.30 -16.58
CA ASN A 31 -3.14 0.73 -15.25
C ASN A 31 -3.64 -0.45 -14.42
N ASP A 32 -4.47 -1.32 -14.99
CA ASP A 32 -4.94 -2.52 -14.32
C ASP A 32 -3.81 -3.52 -14.04
N ALA A 33 -2.94 -3.79 -15.00
CA ALA A 33 -1.88 -4.79 -14.83
C ALA A 33 -0.73 -4.36 -13.91
N LEU A 34 -0.37 -3.07 -13.90
CA LEU A 34 0.77 -2.54 -13.13
C LEU A 34 0.35 -1.82 -11.85
N PHE A 35 -0.84 -1.21 -11.83
CA PHE A 35 -1.28 -0.32 -10.75
C PHE A 35 -2.61 -0.76 -10.09
N ALA A 36 -3.23 -1.89 -10.51
CA ALA A 36 -4.38 -2.42 -9.76
C ALA A 36 -3.97 -3.04 -8.42
N ASP A 37 -2.75 -3.58 -8.32
CA ASP A 37 -2.21 -4.07 -7.04
C ASP A 37 -1.97 -2.89 -6.08
N ASP A 38 -1.50 -1.76 -6.61
CA ASP A 38 -1.29 -0.50 -5.90
C ASP A 38 -2.60 0.22 -5.54
N SER A 39 -3.73 -0.11 -6.19
CA SER A 39 -5.06 0.41 -5.82
C SER A 39 -5.70 -0.31 -4.63
N SER A 40 -5.07 -1.39 -4.14
CA SER A 40 -5.34 -1.89 -2.78
C SER A 40 -4.50 -1.18 -1.72
N SER A 41 -3.46 -0.43 -2.11
CA SER A 41 -2.83 0.60 -1.29
C SER A 41 -3.65 1.89 -1.37
N SER A 42 -4.94 1.79 -1.00
CA SER A 42 -5.48 2.85 -0.17
C SER A 42 -4.81 2.63 1.18
N THR A 43 -3.55 3.07 1.29
CA THR A 43 -2.83 3.29 2.55
C THR A 43 -3.67 4.23 3.41
N SER A 44 -4.73 3.67 4.00
CA SER A 44 -5.21 4.17 5.27
C SER A 44 -4.03 3.96 6.20
N GLU A 45 -3.68 4.99 6.96
CA GLU A 45 -2.55 4.97 7.90
C GLU A 45 -2.52 3.66 8.74
N ASP A 46 -3.69 3.07 8.99
CA ASP A 46 -3.95 1.71 9.52
C ASP A 46 -3.05 0.58 8.95
N ASP A 47 -2.89 0.44 7.63
CA ASP A 47 -2.09 -0.66 7.03
C ASP A 47 -0.57 -0.44 7.20
N GLU A 48 -0.10 0.82 7.15
CA GLU A 48 1.31 1.14 7.46
C GLU A 48 1.62 0.91 8.94
N ILE A 49 0.65 1.20 9.82
CA ILE A 49 0.74 1.00 11.26
C ILE A 49 0.78 -0.50 11.60
N ASP A 50 -0.07 -1.33 10.98
CA ASP A 50 -0.06 -2.78 11.17
C ASP A 50 1.26 -3.42 10.70
N ASP A 51 1.82 -2.99 9.57
CA ASP A 51 3.13 -3.45 9.09
C ASP A 51 4.28 -3.06 10.06
N GLU A 52 4.23 -1.86 10.63
CA GLU A 52 5.28 -1.39 11.55
C GLU A 52 5.17 -2.05 12.94
N LEU A 53 3.94 -2.31 13.41
CA LEU A 53 3.68 -3.16 14.58
C LEU A 53 4.24 -4.57 14.37
N GLU A 54 3.95 -5.21 13.22
CA GLU A 54 4.45 -6.55 12.92
C GLU A 54 6.00 -6.56 12.86
N MET A 55 6.61 -5.50 12.33
CA MET A 55 8.07 -5.34 12.32
C MET A 55 8.66 -5.22 13.74
N ALA A 56 7.94 -4.59 14.66
CA ALA A 56 8.30 -4.54 16.08
C ALA A 56 8.00 -5.85 16.83
N GLY A 57 7.35 -6.82 16.17
CA GLY A 57 6.94 -8.08 16.77
C GLY A 57 5.69 -7.96 17.66
N LEU A 58 4.91 -6.89 17.47
CA LEU A 58 3.61 -6.68 18.09
C LEU A 58 2.52 -6.92 17.04
N SER A 59 1.46 -7.62 17.41
CA SER A 59 0.29 -7.76 16.55
C SER A 59 -0.89 -7.03 17.18
N ARG A 60 -1.80 -6.53 16.35
CA ARG A 60 -3.04 -5.90 16.83
C ARG A 60 -3.84 -6.84 17.74
N ASP A 61 -3.97 -8.12 17.38
CA ASP A 61 -4.59 -9.12 18.24
C ASP A 61 -3.92 -9.24 19.63
N ASP A 62 -2.58 -9.13 19.71
CA ASP A 62 -1.87 -9.17 21.00
C ASP A 62 -2.14 -7.93 21.83
N LEU A 63 -2.15 -6.74 21.21
CA LEU A 63 -2.43 -5.46 21.88
C LEU A 63 -3.89 -5.39 22.38
N GLU A 64 -4.85 -6.03 21.71
CA GLU A 64 -6.25 -6.19 22.16
C GLU A 64 -6.38 -7.13 23.38
N MET A 65 -5.46 -8.08 23.50
CA MET A 65 -5.45 -9.08 24.58
C MET A 65 -4.71 -8.58 25.84
N MET A 66 -3.95 -7.49 25.73
CA MET A 66 -3.21 -6.85 26.81
C MET A 66 -4.06 -5.83 27.58
N ASP A 67 -3.72 -5.62 28.86
CA ASP A 67 -4.30 -4.51 29.64
C ASP A 67 -3.73 -3.16 29.16
N GLN A 68 -4.45 -2.05 29.38
CA GLN A 68 -4.05 -0.72 28.87
C GLN A 68 -2.64 -0.28 29.31
N GLU A 69 -2.21 -0.62 30.53
CA GLU A 69 -0.85 -0.33 30.99
C GLU A 69 0.21 -1.17 30.27
N GLU A 70 -0.09 -2.44 29.97
CA GLU A 70 0.82 -3.37 29.29
C GLU A 70 0.91 -3.04 27.79
N ARG A 71 -0.22 -2.70 27.16
CA ARG A 71 -0.28 -2.20 25.77
C ARG A 71 0.60 -0.97 25.58
N ARG A 72 0.53 -0.03 26.53
CA ARG A 72 1.32 1.20 26.50
C ARG A 72 2.81 0.93 26.65
N GLU A 73 3.19 0.01 27.53
CA GLU A 73 4.59 -0.41 27.70
C GLU A 73 5.12 -1.10 26.43
N ALA A 74 4.32 -1.97 25.81
CA ALA A 74 4.67 -2.65 24.57
C ALA A 74 4.87 -1.68 23.40
N LEU A 75 3.95 -0.73 23.22
CA LEU A 75 4.04 0.32 22.19
C LEU A 75 5.29 1.21 22.43
N GLU A 76 5.54 1.63 23.68
CA GLU A 76 6.71 2.45 24.02
C GLU A 76 8.05 1.70 23.80
N ASP A 77 8.10 0.39 24.09
CA ASP A 77 9.28 -0.46 23.83
C ASP A 77 9.54 -0.65 22.33
N ALA A 78 8.46 -0.70 21.53
CA ALA A 78 8.52 -0.73 20.07
C ALA A 78 8.82 0.65 19.44
N GLY A 79 8.70 1.74 20.21
CA GLY A 79 8.98 3.10 19.76
C GLY A 79 7.76 3.87 19.23
N PHE A 80 6.55 3.37 19.51
CA PHE A 80 5.28 4.00 19.17
C PHE A 80 4.67 4.77 20.34
N ASP A 81 3.93 5.85 20.03
CA ASP A 81 3.12 6.56 21.02
C ASP A 81 1.80 5.83 21.22
N ALA A 82 1.51 5.38 22.45
CA ALA A 82 0.30 4.60 22.73
C ALA A 82 -1.02 5.37 22.52
N ASP A 83 -0.94 6.71 22.50
CA ASP A 83 -2.08 7.61 22.25
C ASP A 83 -2.58 7.50 20.80
N ASP A 84 -1.70 7.19 19.82
CA ASP A 84 -2.11 7.00 18.41
C ASP A 84 -3.04 5.79 18.23
N PHE A 85 -2.94 4.82 19.14
CA PHE A 85 -3.71 3.58 19.13
C PHE A 85 -4.88 3.61 20.11
N GLU A 86 -5.13 4.71 20.83
CA GLU A 86 -6.26 4.80 21.77
C GLU A 86 -7.63 4.75 21.07
N ASP A 87 -7.73 5.25 19.84
CA ASP A 87 -8.97 5.24 19.06
C ASP A 87 -9.21 3.92 18.29
N GLU A 88 -8.24 2.99 18.36
CA GLU A 88 -8.16 1.82 17.47
C GLU A 88 -8.48 0.47 18.17
N PHE A 89 -8.61 0.47 19.50
CA PHE A 89 -8.84 -0.71 20.35
C PHE A 89 -9.99 -0.53 21.34
#